data_AF-A0A2V7ZZV1-F1
#
_entry.id   AF-A0A2V7ZZV1-F1
#
_cell.length_a   1.000
_cell.length_b   1.000
_cell.length_c   1.000
_cell.angle_alpha   90.00
_cell.angle_beta   90.00
_cell.angle_gamma   90.00
#
_symmetry.space_group_name_H-M   'P 1'
#
loop_
_entity.id
_entity.type
_entity.pdbx_description
1 polymer ?
#
loop_
_entity_poly.entity_id
_entity_poly.type
_entity_poly.pdbx_seq_one_letter_code
_entity_poly.pdbx_strand_id
1 'polypeptide(L)'
;MRRSRWCSAATPRRSYRWAISASVSSPSHYAGVKPGSSVQTVLTIMKIAAVAVLVALLFGLGTLHMPAPLGPMEPRGFLRALVAGLFAFGGWHMVTYAAEETRDPERTIPRALMLGTAFVVVIYLALNAAYLLVLPLDRVLTSTHIAFDAMSATGGPAAASAISVLVLISAFGGMSGIVLSGPRVYYAMAEDGLLFSSMGLVHPRFRTPYVAVIAQAIWSSVLVSTGTYGAIVSRVVYTEWIFFGALALGTMRLRRRPGYAAAFRAWGFPIVPAVFALVCLAIVANQIVSDPWESLTGLGLVLAGLPIYYLWRRSVLDTRERSAGGSSERECASETSGGGSPRALENDASVSASGGGAPRS
;
A
#
# COMPACT_ATOMS: atom_id res chain seq x y z
N MET A 1 44.01 27.15 -23.75
CA MET A 1 42.84 27.60 -24.55
C MET A 1 41.87 26.43 -24.73
N ARG A 2 40.57 26.69 -24.55
CA ARG A 2 39.38 25.80 -24.69
C ARG A 2 39.22 24.62 -23.71
N ARG A 3 38.73 24.96 -22.51
CA ARG A 3 37.80 24.14 -21.72
C ARG A 3 36.43 24.14 -22.42
N SER A 4 35.96 23.00 -22.92
CA SER A 4 34.59 22.84 -23.42
C SER A 4 33.68 22.27 -22.31
N ARG A 5 32.95 23.23 -21.72
CA ARG A 5 31.73 23.17 -20.92
C ARG A 5 30.88 21.89 -21.12
N TRP A 6 30.87 21.01 -20.12
CA TRP A 6 29.73 20.18 -19.73
C TRP A 6 29.70 20.11 -18.20
N CYS A 7 29.50 21.27 -17.58
CA CYS A 7 29.17 21.39 -16.16
C CYS A 7 27.80 22.06 -16.10
N SER A 8 26.77 21.22 -16.13
CA SER A 8 25.44 21.53 -15.63
C SER A 8 24.80 20.18 -15.30
N ALA A 9 25.15 19.66 -14.13
CA ALA A 9 24.35 18.66 -13.45
C ALA A 9 22.95 19.27 -13.26
N ALA A 10 22.02 18.91 -14.14
CA ALA A 10 20.61 19.17 -13.91
C ALA A 10 20.20 18.29 -12.72
N THR A 11 20.18 18.88 -11.53
CA THR A 11 19.49 18.32 -10.37
C THR A 11 18.05 17.96 -10.80
N PRO A 12 17.63 16.68 -10.73
CA PRO A 12 16.33 16.25 -11.24
C PRO A 12 15.16 16.62 -10.31
N ARG A 13 15.25 17.72 -9.57
CA ARG A 13 14.23 18.15 -8.59
C ARG A 13 12.93 18.65 -9.23
N ARG A 14 12.93 19.04 -10.51
CA ARG A 14 11.76 19.62 -11.19
C ARG A 14 10.88 18.59 -11.91
N SER A 15 11.42 17.43 -12.30
CA SER A 15 10.73 16.48 -13.20
C SER A 15 9.73 15.56 -12.50
N TYR A 16 9.88 15.32 -11.18
CA TYR A 16 8.98 14.41 -10.44
C TYR A 16 7.64 15.06 -10.03
N ARG A 17 7.58 16.39 -9.89
CA ARG A 17 6.36 17.11 -9.49
C ARG A 17 5.24 16.95 -10.54
N TRP A 18 5.60 16.93 -11.81
CA TRP A 18 4.67 16.70 -12.93
C TRP A 18 4.19 15.25 -12.99
N ALA A 19 5.03 14.26 -12.67
CA ALA A 19 4.63 12.85 -12.70
C ALA A 19 3.60 12.53 -11.60
N ILE A 20 3.76 13.12 -10.41
CA ILE A 20 2.81 12.96 -9.29
C ILE A 20 1.52 13.74 -9.58
N SER A 21 1.62 14.99 -10.05
CA SER A 21 0.42 15.75 -10.41
C SER A 21 -0.33 15.09 -11.55
N ALA A 22 0.35 14.59 -12.59
CA ALA A 22 -0.26 13.87 -13.72
C ALA A 22 -0.86 12.52 -13.31
N SER A 23 -0.23 11.80 -12.39
CA SER A 23 -0.80 10.55 -11.85
C SER A 23 -2.10 10.84 -11.09
N VAL A 24 -2.10 11.85 -10.21
CA VAL A 24 -3.27 12.21 -9.38
C VAL A 24 -4.39 12.87 -10.18
N SER A 25 -4.05 13.63 -11.23
CA SER A 25 -5.01 14.29 -12.13
C SER A 25 -5.46 13.41 -13.31
N SER A 26 -4.99 12.16 -13.38
CA SER A 26 -5.41 11.26 -14.44
C SER A 26 -6.93 10.99 -14.34
N PRO A 27 -7.71 11.19 -15.43
CA PRO A 27 -9.15 10.98 -15.43
C PRO A 27 -9.58 9.58 -14.98
N SER A 28 -8.68 8.60 -15.12
CA SER A 28 -8.85 7.21 -14.67
C SER A 28 -8.99 7.06 -13.16
N HIS A 29 -8.42 7.96 -12.34
CA HIS A 29 -8.55 7.94 -10.88
C HIS A 29 -9.89 8.49 -10.42
N TYR A 30 -10.49 9.36 -11.24
CA TYR A 30 -11.80 9.91 -10.99
C TYR A 30 -12.92 9.07 -11.60
N ALA A 31 -12.70 8.21 -12.59
CA ALA A 31 -13.78 7.49 -13.29
C ALA A 31 -14.42 6.30 -12.55
N GLY A 32 -14.08 6.07 -11.28
CA GLY A 32 -14.64 5.00 -10.43
C GLY A 32 -13.91 3.66 -10.51
N VAL A 33 -14.28 2.73 -9.63
CA VAL A 33 -13.53 1.48 -9.35
C VAL A 33 -13.44 0.54 -10.56
N LYS A 34 -14.51 0.43 -11.37
CA LYS A 34 -14.55 -0.50 -12.52
C LYS A 34 -13.62 -0.08 -13.66
N PRO A 35 -13.65 1.16 -14.17
CA PRO A 35 -12.66 1.61 -15.16
C PRO A 35 -11.23 1.58 -14.63
N GLY A 36 -11.01 1.95 -13.37
CA GLY A 36 -9.68 1.91 -12.73
C GLY A 36 -9.09 0.50 -12.71
N SER A 37 -9.89 -0.50 -12.34
CA SER A 37 -9.49 -1.92 -12.36
C SER A 37 -9.16 -2.42 -13.77
N SER A 38 -9.96 -2.05 -14.79
CA SER A 38 -9.68 -2.43 -16.18
C SER A 38 -8.38 -1.83 -16.70
N VAL A 39 -8.15 -0.53 -16.46
CA VAL A 39 -6.89 0.14 -16.84
C VAL A 39 -5.70 -0.51 -16.15
N GLN A 40 -5.82 -0.80 -14.85
CA GLN A 40 -4.76 -1.47 -14.10
C GLN A 40 -4.48 -2.88 -14.63
N THR A 41 -5.52 -3.61 -15.03
CA THR A 41 -5.39 -4.96 -15.60
C THR A 41 -4.66 -4.91 -16.93
N VAL A 42 -5.06 -4.01 -17.84
CA VAL A 42 -4.39 -3.81 -19.14
C VAL A 42 -2.92 -3.45 -18.94
N LEU A 43 -2.63 -2.50 -18.05
CA LEU A 43 -1.26 -2.11 -17.73
C LEU A 43 -0.47 -3.28 -17.15
N THR A 44 -1.08 -4.13 -16.33
CA THR A 44 -0.39 -5.29 -15.74
C THR A 44 -0.07 -6.34 -16.80
N ILE A 45 -1.03 -6.67 -17.68
CA ILE A 45 -0.81 -7.60 -18.80
C ILE A 45 0.30 -7.07 -19.72
N MET A 46 0.25 -5.78 -20.06
CA MET A 46 1.27 -5.13 -20.88
C MET A 46 2.66 -5.24 -20.26
N LYS A 47 2.81 -5.05 -18.95
CA LYS A 47 4.09 -5.18 -18.24
C LYS A 47 4.61 -6.62 -18.23
N ILE A 48 3.73 -7.59 -18.02
CA ILE A 48 4.14 -9.01 -18.03
C ILE A 48 4.60 -9.39 -19.44
N ALA A 49 3.85 -8.98 -20.47
CA ALA A 49 4.23 -9.19 -21.86
C ALA A 49 5.56 -8.50 -22.21
N ALA A 50 5.75 -7.27 -21.75
CA ALA A 50 7.01 -6.53 -21.89
C ALA A 50 8.20 -7.30 -21.35
N VAL A 51 8.07 -7.82 -20.12
CA VAL A 51 9.12 -8.59 -19.46
C VAL A 51 9.35 -9.92 -20.17
N ALA A 52 8.30 -10.60 -20.62
CA ALA A 52 8.43 -11.85 -21.38
C ALA A 52 9.17 -11.63 -22.70
N VAL A 53 8.83 -10.56 -23.44
CA VAL A 53 9.52 -10.18 -24.68
C VAL A 53 10.97 -9.82 -24.41
N LEU A 54 11.24 -9.02 -23.36
CA LEU A 54 12.60 -8.68 -22.95
C LEU A 54 13.43 -9.93 -22.68
N VAL A 55 12.93 -10.86 -21.86
CA VAL A 55 13.61 -12.12 -21.55
C VAL A 55 13.84 -12.95 -22.82
N ALA A 56 12.84 -13.07 -23.69
CA ALA A 56 12.96 -13.81 -24.94
C ALA A 56 14.02 -13.20 -25.89
N LEU A 57 14.07 -11.87 -26.01
CA LEU A 57 15.07 -11.19 -26.84
C LEU A 57 16.47 -11.34 -26.27
N LEU A 58 16.63 -11.23 -24.95
CA LEU A 58 17.93 -11.40 -24.30
C LEU A 58 18.48 -12.82 -24.48
N PHE A 59 17.65 -13.85 -24.35
CA PHE A 59 18.09 -15.23 -24.59
C PHE A 59 18.25 -15.58 -26.07
N GLY A 60 17.42 -15.01 -26.96
CA GLY A 60 17.42 -15.35 -28.38
C GLY A 60 18.47 -14.61 -29.20
N LEU A 61 18.79 -13.37 -28.82
CA LEU A 61 19.72 -12.50 -29.57
C LEU A 61 20.98 -12.15 -28.76
N GLY A 62 20.97 -12.38 -27.44
CA GLY A 62 22.09 -12.03 -26.60
C GLY A 62 23.25 -13.01 -26.69
N THR A 63 24.46 -12.47 -26.72
CA THR A 63 25.68 -13.24 -26.52
C THR A 63 25.76 -13.66 -25.05
N LEU A 64 25.57 -14.97 -24.79
CA LEU A 64 25.63 -15.51 -23.44
C LEU A 64 27.08 -15.64 -22.99
N HIS A 65 27.39 -15.00 -21.86
CA HIS A 65 28.66 -15.10 -21.16
C HIS A 65 28.61 -16.23 -20.13
N MET A 66 29.76 -16.82 -19.83
CA MET A 66 29.91 -17.71 -18.68
C MET A 66 29.56 -16.95 -17.40
N PRO A 67 28.73 -17.52 -16.50
CA PRO A 67 28.48 -16.92 -15.20
C PRO A 67 29.79 -16.69 -14.45
N ALA A 68 29.91 -15.55 -13.77
CA ALA A 68 31.05 -15.31 -12.89
C ALA A 68 31.14 -16.44 -11.83
N PRO A 69 32.35 -16.91 -11.49
CA PRO A 69 32.51 -17.95 -10.48
C PRO A 69 31.89 -17.50 -9.16
N LEU A 70 31.15 -18.41 -8.52
CA LEU A 70 30.54 -18.15 -7.22
C LEU A 70 31.65 -17.93 -6.19
N GLY A 71 31.81 -16.68 -5.75
CA GLY A 71 32.70 -16.32 -4.65
C GLY A 71 32.20 -16.83 -3.29
N PRO A 72 33.04 -16.80 -2.25
CA PRO A 72 32.63 -17.17 -0.90
C PRO A 72 31.45 -16.31 -0.43
N MET A 73 30.40 -16.95 0.09
CA MET A 73 29.24 -16.25 0.64
C MET A 73 29.58 -15.62 1.99
N GLU A 74 29.79 -14.30 2.00
CA GLU A 74 29.90 -13.54 3.25
C GLU A 74 28.49 -13.35 3.86
N PRO A 75 28.24 -13.74 5.13
CA PRO A 75 26.91 -13.62 5.75
C PRO A 75 26.34 -12.19 5.72
N ARG A 76 27.18 -11.17 5.87
CA ARG A 76 26.78 -9.76 5.81
C ARG A 76 26.37 -9.35 4.40
N GLY A 77 27.12 -9.75 3.39
CA GLY A 77 26.81 -9.50 1.98
C GLY A 77 25.50 -10.19 1.58
N PHE A 78 25.31 -11.44 2.01
CA PHE A 78 24.06 -12.17 1.80
C PHE A 78 22.85 -11.46 2.42
N LEU A 79 22.95 -11.02 3.68
CA LEU A 79 21.84 -10.32 4.34
C LEU A 79 21.48 -9.00 3.64
N ARG A 80 22.47 -8.23 3.19
CA ARG A 80 22.23 -6.99 2.43
C ARG A 80 21.56 -7.27 1.09
N ALA A 81 22.01 -8.29 0.36
CA ALA A 81 21.38 -8.70 -0.90
C ALA A 81 19.95 -9.21 -0.68
N LEU A 82 19.72 -9.96 0.39
CA LEU A 82 18.38 -10.44 0.78
C LEU A 82 17.43 -9.26 1.06
N VAL A 83 17.87 -8.25 1.81
CA VAL A 83 17.06 -7.05 2.10
C VAL A 83 16.67 -6.33 0.80
N ALA A 84 17.62 -6.12 -0.11
CA ALA A 84 17.37 -5.50 -1.41
C ALA A 84 16.41 -6.34 -2.28
N GLY A 85 16.58 -7.68 -2.27
CA GLY A 85 15.69 -8.61 -2.96
C GLY A 85 14.27 -8.57 -2.40
N LEU A 86 14.10 -8.61 -1.08
CA LEU A 86 12.80 -8.57 -0.42
C LEU A 86 12.05 -7.26 -0.70
N PHE A 87 12.76 -6.14 -0.86
CA PHE A 87 12.15 -4.89 -1.30
C PHE A 87 11.52 -5.00 -2.69
N ALA A 88 12.16 -5.71 -3.63
CA ALA A 88 11.59 -5.91 -4.96
C ALA A 88 10.26 -6.69 -4.94
N PHE A 89 10.06 -7.54 -3.93
CA PHE A 89 8.79 -8.25 -3.70
C PHE A 89 7.73 -7.41 -2.97
N GLY A 90 8.03 -6.15 -2.63
CA GLY A 90 7.15 -5.25 -1.90
C GLY A 90 5.76 -5.08 -2.53
N GLY A 91 4.78 -4.76 -1.69
CA GLY A 91 3.40 -4.50 -2.13
C GLY A 91 2.45 -5.69 -2.13
N TRP A 92 2.92 -6.90 -1.82
CA TRP A 92 2.08 -8.09 -1.65
C TRP A 92 0.93 -7.87 -0.66
N HIS A 93 1.18 -7.13 0.43
CA HIS A 93 0.20 -6.86 1.48
C HIS A 93 -0.97 -5.98 0.99
N MET A 94 -0.77 -5.16 -0.06
CA MET A 94 -1.82 -4.26 -0.55
C MET A 94 -3.03 -5.02 -1.13
N VAL A 95 -2.87 -6.31 -1.50
CA VAL A 95 -3.97 -7.17 -1.93
C VAL A 95 -5.05 -7.27 -0.84
N THR A 96 -4.68 -7.17 0.44
CA THR A 96 -5.64 -7.24 1.55
C THR A 96 -6.47 -5.97 1.71
N TYR A 97 -6.08 -4.84 1.09
CA TYR A 97 -6.85 -3.59 1.18
C TYR A 97 -8.16 -3.66 0.41
N ALA A 98 -8.25 -4.54 -0.59
CA ALA A 98 -9.47 -4.79 -1.35
C ALA A 98 -10.27 -5.99 -0.81
N ALA A 99 -10.01 -6.44 0.42
CA ALA A 99 -10.64 -7.64 0.96
C ALA A 99 -12.17 -7.53 1.03
N GLU A 100 -12.70 -6.36 1.41
CA GLU A 100 -14.14 -6.10 1.48
C GLU A 100 -14.83 -6.08 0.11
N GLU A 101 -14.08 -5.74 -0.95
CA GLU A 101 -14.54 -5.73 -2.34
C GLU A 101 -14.35 -7.09 -3.04
N THR A 102 -13.65 -8.03 -2.39
CA THR A 102 -13.28 -9.32 -2.99
C THR A 102 -14.34 -10.38 -2.72
N ARG A 103 -14.75 -11.10 -3.77
CA ARG A 103 -15.66 -12.24 -3.63
C ARG A 103 -14.94 -13.42 -2.98
N ASP A 104 -15.51 -13.96 -1.91
CA ASP A 104 -14.94 -15.06 -1.13
C ASP A 104 -13.47 -14.78 -0.70
N PRO A 105 -13.25 -13.73 0.12
CA PRO A 105 -11.91 -13.25 0.43
C PRO A 105 -11.07 -14.30 1.17
N GLU A 106 -11.70 -15.18 1.95
CA GLU A 106 -11.06 -16.24 2.72
C GLU A 106 -10.32 -17.25 1.84
N ARG A 107 -10.78 -17.46 0.60
CA ARG A 107 -10.15 -18.37 -0.37
C ARG A 107 -9.41 -17.63 -1.47
N THR A 108 -9.96 -16.52 -1.94
CA THR A 108 -9.40 -15.78 -3.07
C THR A 108 -8.10 -15.07 -2.72
N ILE A 109 -8.03 -14.39 -1.57
CA ILE A 109 -6.84 -13.61 -1.19
C ILE A 109 -5.62 -14.53 -0.94
N PRO A 110 -5.72 -15.63 -0.17
CA PRO A 110 -4.57 -16.52 0.02
C PRO A 110 -4.07 -17.14 -1.29
N ARG A 111 -4.98 -17.52 -2.20
CA ARG A 111 -4.61 -18.06 -3.52
C ARG A 111 -3.93 -16.99 -4.38
N ALA A 112 -4.46 -15.77 -4.39
CA ALA A 112 -3.86 -14.66 -5.13
C ALA A 112 -2.45 -14.34 -4.64
N LEU A 113 -2.23 -14.34 -3.31
CA LEU A 113 -0.91 -14.16 -2.72
C LEU A 113 0.05 -15.29 -3.10
N MET A 114 -0.35 -16.56 -2.93
CA MET A 114 0.55 -17.69 -3.22
C MET A 114 0.88 -17.82 -4.72
N LEU A 115 -0.13 -17.82 -5.58
CA LEU A 115 0.07 -17.98 -7.03
C LEU A 115 0.74 -16.74 -7.63
N GLY A 116 0.32 -15.55 -7.19
CA GLY A 116 0.91 -14.29 -7.64
C GLY A 116 2.38 -14.18 -7.25
N THR A 117 2.73 -14.45 -5.99
CA THR A 117 4.13 -14.43 -5.55
C THR A 117 4.96 -15.48 -6.26
N ALA A 118 4.47 -16.72 -6.41
CA ALA A 118 5.21 -17.77 -7.13
C ALA A 118 5.47 -17.37 -8.60
N PHE A 119 4.48 -16.77 -9.27
CA PHE A 119 4.63 -16.26 -10.62
C PHE A 119 5.66 -15.13 -10.72
N VAL A 120 5.65 -14.19 -9.76
CA VAL A 120 6.65 -13.11 -9.68
C VAL A 120 8.06 -13.67 -9.46
N VAL A 121 8.22 -14.70 -8.61
CA VAL A 121 9.51 -15.37 -8.40
C VAL A 121 10.05 -15.92 -9.72
N VAL A 122 9.23 -16.62 -10.51
CA VAL A 122 9.66 -17.17 -11.81
C VAL A 122 10.12 -16.05 -12.75
N ILE A 123 9.34 -14.96 -12.86
CA ILE A 123 9.70 -13.82 -13.70
C ILE A 123 11.01 -13.18 -13.24
N TYR A 124 11.18 -12.97 -11.93
CA TYR A 124 12.37 -12.32 -11.38
C TYR A 124 13.62 -13.18 -11.57
N LEU A 125 13.51 -14.49 -11.37
CA LEU A 125 14.60 -15.42 -11.65
C LEU A 125 14.98 -15.43 -13.13
N ALA A 126 13.99 -15.49 -14.03
CA ALA A 126 14.22 -15.46 -15.47
C ALA A 126 14.90 -14.16 -15.92
N LEU A 127 14.45 -13.01 -15.37
CA LEU A 127 15.02 -11.70 -15.68
C LEU A 127 16.46 -11.56 -15.18
N ASN A 128 16.73 -11.97 -13.94
CA ASN A 128 18.09 -11.93 -13.38
C ASN A 128 19.03 -12.87 -14.12
N ALA A 129 18.57 -14.07 -14.48
CA ALA A 129 19.34 -14.99 -15.32
C ALA A 129 19.66 -14.36 -16.68
N ALA A 130 18.67 -13.75 -17.34
CA ALA A 130 18.88 -13.08 -18.62
C ALA A 130 19.92 -11.95 -18.52
N TYR A 131 19.84 -11.11 -17.48
CA TYR A 131 20.82 -10.02 -17.29
C TYR A 131 22.23 -10.55 -16.99
N LEU A 132 22.37 -11.52 -16.10
CA LEU A 132 23.68 -12.06 -15.69
C LEU A 132 24.36 -12.88 -16.78
N LEU A 133 23.59 -13.45 -17.72
CA LEU A 133 24.15 -14.17 -18.85
C LEU A 133 24.47 -13.24 -20.02
N VAL A 134 23.68 -12.19 -20.25
CA VAL A 134 23.91 -11.28 -21.39
C VAL A 134 24.94 -10.19 -21.09
N LEU A 135 25.04 -9.71 -19.85
CA LEU A 135 25.96 -8.65 -19.47
C LEU A 135 27.13 -9.19 -18.63
N PRO A 136 28.37 -8.73 -18.88
CA PRO A 136 29.49 -8.94 -17.96
C PRO A 136 29.17 -8.40 -16.55
N LEU A 137 29.63 -9.08 -15.50
CA LEU A 137 29.34 -8.72 -14.11
C LEU A 137 29.71 -7.27 -13.78
N ASP A 138 30.83 -6.78 -14.30
CA ASP A 138 31.32 -5.41 -14.08
C ASP A 138 30.32 -4.35 -14.58
N ARG A 139 29.63 -4.65 -15.69
CA ARG A 139 28.56 -3.80 -16.23
C ARG A 139 27.32 -3.86 -15.36
N VAL A 140 26.96 -5.06 -14.89
CA VAL A 140 25.81 -5.25 -13.97
C VAL A 140 26.00 -4.44 -12.69
N LEU A 141 27.22 -4.43 -12.12
CA LEU A 141 27.53 -3.73 -10.87
C LEU A 141 27.57 -2.20 -11.01
N THR A 142 27.86 -1.69 -12.21
CA THR A 142 27.99 -0.23 -12.47
C THR A 142 26.76 0.38 -13.11
N SER A 143 25.83 -0.44 -13.61
CA SER A 143 24.62 0.00 -14.29
C SER A 143 23.60 0.61 -13.33
N THR A 144 23.09 1.79 -13.67
CA THR A 144 21.90 2.37 -13.04
C THR A 144 20.60 2.00 -13.76
N HIS A 145 20.69 1.42 -14.96
CA HIS A 145 19.58 1.11 -15.86
C HIS A 145 19.78 -0.24 -16.57
N ILE A 146 19.81 -1.32 -15.79
CA ILE A 146 20.24 -2.65 -16.28
C ILE A 146 19.45 -3.17 -17.48
N ALA A 147 18.13 -2.90 -17.54
CA ALA A 147 17.29 -3.29 -18.66
C ALA A 147 17.68 -2.58 -19.98
N PHE A 148 18.01 -1.29 -19.89
CA PHE A 148 18.45 -0.49 -21.03
C PHE A 148 19.83 -0.95 -21.51
N ASP A 149 20.76 -1.19 -20.59
CA ASP A 149 22.11 -1.63 -20.93
C ASP A 149 22.10 -3.03 -21.56
N ALA A 150 21.28 -3.95 -21.02
CA ALA A 150 21.12 -5.28 -21.57
C ALA A 150 20.52 -5.25 -22.99
N MET A 151 19.51 -4.42 -23.22
CA MET A 151 18.91 -4.27 -24.55
C MET A 151 19.81 -3.52 -25.52
N SER A 152 20.60 -2.56 -25.05
CA SER A 152 21.59 -1.87 -25.88
C SER A 152 22.66 -2.83 -26.38
N ALA A 153 23.10 -3.75 -25.53
CA ALA A 153 24.09 -4.77 -25.88
C ALA A 153 23.57 -5.84 -26.84
N THR A 154 22.25 -6.05 -26.93
CA THR A 154 21.64 -7.15 -27.70
C THR A 154 20.87 -6.68 -28.93
N GLY A 155 19.91 -5.78 -28.76
CA GLY A 155 19.04 -5.27 -29.82
C GLY A 155 19.41 -3.86 -30.32
N GLY A 156 20.48 -3.26 -29.79
CA GLY A 156 20.95 -1.93 -30.15
C GLY A 156 20.13 -0.77 -29.55
N PRO A 157 20.49 0.49 -29.88
CA PRO A 157 19.93 1.69 -29.22
C PRO A 157 18.42 1.88 -29.38
N ALA A 158 17.86 1.45 -30.52
CA ALA A 158 16.44 1.54 -30.79
C ALA A 158 15.63 0.60 -29.87
N ALA A 159 16.07 -0.64 -29.71
CA ALA A 159 15.44 -1.61 -28.82
C ALA A 159 15.59 -1.19 -27.35
N ALA A 160 16.76 -0.63 -26.99
CA ALA A 160 17.00 -0.04 -25.68
C ALA A 160 16.05 1.13 -25.37
N SER A 161 15.82 2.01 -26.34
CA SER A 161 14.88 3.13 -26.17
C SER A 161 13.43 2.65 -26.01
N ALA A 162 13.03 1.64 -26.79
CA ALA A 162 11.71 1.04 -26.69
C ALA A 162 11.46 0.40 -25.31
N ILE A 163 12.43 -0.36 -24.78
CA ILE A 163 12.27 -0.96 -23.44
C ILE A 163 12.22 0.12 -22.35
N SER A 164 12.97 1.22 -22.47
CA SER A 164 12.90 2.34 -21.52
C SER A 164 11.52 2.98 -21.48
N VAL A 165 10.89 3.22 -22.63
CA VAL A 165 9.51 3.74 -22.70
C VAL A 165 8.55 2.79 -22.00
N LEU A 166 8.72 1.49 -22.22
CA LEU A 166 7.86 0.46 -21.63
C LEU A 166 8.05 0.35 -20.11
N VAL A 167 9.29 0.48 -19.62
CA VAL A 167 9.60 0.57 -18.18
C VAL A 167 9.00 1.83 -17.57
N LEU A 168 9.00 2.97 -18.27
CA LEU A 168 8.35 4.20 -17.80
C LEU A 168 6.82 4.04 -17.69
N ILE A 169 6.18 3.45 -18.70
CA ILE A 169 4.75 3.12 -18.66
C ILE A 169 4.46 2.15 -17.51
N SER A 170 5.35 1.18 -17.29
CA SER A 170 5.27 0.22 -16.18
C SER A 170 5.30 0.92 -14.82
N ALA A 171 6.27 1.80 -14.61
CA ALA A 171 6.42 2.57 -13.37
C ALA A 171 5.19 3.46 -13.13
N PHE A 172 4.72 4.16 -14.17
CA PHE A 172 3.50 4.97 -14.10
C PHE A 172 2.28 4.16 -13.69
N GLY A 173 2.05 3.00 -14.32
CA GLY A 173 0.96 2.11 -13.97
C GLY A 173 1.09 1.51 -12.56
N GLY A 174 2.31 1.37 -12.04
CA GLY A 174 2.55 0.94 -10.65
C GLY A 174 2.15 2.01 -9.66
N MET A 175 2.59 3.24 -9.89
CA MET A 175 2.20 4.41 -9.09
C MET A 175 0.69 4.61 -9.09
N SER A 176 0.04 4.51 -10.25
CA SER A 176 -1.42 4.59 -10.38
C SER A 176 -2.15 3.58 -9.47
N GLY A 177 -1.69 2.32 -9.44
CA GLY A 177 -2.28 1.28 -8.60
C GLY A 177 -2.11 1.56 -7.10
N ILE A 178 -0.95 2.07 -6.69
CA ILE A 178 -0.67 2.45 -5.29
C ILE A 178 -1.54 3.65 -4.87
N VAL A 179 -1.70 4.65 -5.74
CA VAL A 179 -2.55 5.82 -5.50
C VAL A 179 -4.01 5.44 -5.33
N LEU A 180 -4.48 4.38 -6.01
CA LEU A 180 -5.84 3.89 -5.85
C LEU A 180 -6.03 3.08 -4.55
N SER A 181 -4.98 2.41 -4.09
CA SER A 181 -5.05 1.46 -2.95
C SER A 181 -4.82 2.14 -1.60
N GLY A 182 -3.82 3.04 -1.52
CA GLY A 182 -3.45 3.74 -0.28
C GLY A 182 -4.59 4.47 0.43
N PRO A 183 -5.47 5.21 -0.29
CA PRO A 183 -6.57 5.95 0.31
C PRO A 183 -7.58 5.14 1.11
N ARG A 184 -7.68 3.83 0.87
CA ARG A 184 -8.56 2.92 1.64
C ARG A 184 -8.19 2.88 3.12
N VAL A 185 -6.91 3.04 3.45
CA VAL A 185 -6.43 3.08 4.83
C VAL A 185 -6.92 4.35 5.53
N TYR A 186 -6.77 5.52 4.90
CA TYR A 186 -7.24 6.78 5.49
C TYR A 186 -8.77 6.82 5.63
N TYR A 187 -9.49 6.23 4.68
CA TYR A 187 -10.94 6.07 4.73
C TYR A 187 -11.35 5.23 5.96
N ALA A 188 -10.78 4.03 6.14
CA ALA A 188 -11.08 3.19 7.29
C ALA A 188 -10.71 3.87 8.63
N MET A 189 -9.57 4.57 8.68
CA MET A 189 -9.19 5.34 9.88
C MET A 189 -10.17 6.47 10.19
N ALA A 190 -10.76 7.10 9.18
CA ALA A 190 -11.76 8.16 9.38
C ALA A 190 -13.10 7.59 9.89
N GLU A 191 -13.54 6.44 9.37
CA GLU A 191 -14.74 5.71 9.85
C GLU A 191 -14.56 5.26 11.31
N ASP A 192 -13.37 4.81 11.70
CA ASP A 192 -13.03 4.46 13.08
C ASP A 192 -12.86 5.69 14.01
N GLY A 193 -12.97 6.91 13.49
CA GLY A 193 -12.80 8.16 14.23
C GLY A 193 -11.34 8.46 14.65
N LEU A 194 -10.37 7.76 14.05
CA LEU A 194 -8.93 7.92 14.31
C LEU A 194 -8.29 9.03 13.47
N LEU A 195 -9.03 9.57 12.50
CA LEU A 195 -8.59 10.63 11.58
C LEU A 195 -9.71 11.68 11.37
N PHE A 196 -9.41 12.75 10.63
CA PHE A 196 -10.40 13.75 10.22
C PHE A 196 -11.56 13.09 9.45
N SER A 197 -12.81 13.38 9.86
CA SER A 197 -14.02 12.85 9.20
C SER A 197 -14.10 13.21 7.71
N SER A 198 -13.49 14.32 7.31
CA SER A 198 -13.38 14.74 5.90
C SER A 198 -12.62 13.74 5.03
N MET A 199 -11.67 12.97 5.59
CA MET A 199 -10.96 11.93 4.85
C MET A 199 -11.83 10.70 4.57
N GLY A 200 -12.94 10.55 5.30
CA GLY A 200 -13.98 9.56 5.04
C GLY A 200 -14.94 9.94 3.90
N LEU A 201 -14.84 11.16 3.35
CA LEU A 201 -15.78 11.61 2.31
C LEU A 201 -15.57 10.86 0.99
N VAL A 202 -16.64 10.18 0.56
CA VAL A 202 -16.68 9.42 -0.69
C VAL A 202 -17.36 10.24 -1.78
N HIS A 203 -16.78 10.26 -2.98
CA HIS A 203 -17.35 11.00 -4.11
C HIS A 203 -18.69 10.38 -4.57
N PRO A 204 -19.80 11.15 -4.65
CA PRO A 204 -21.14 10.61 -4.91
C PRO A 204 -21.26 9.78 -6.19
N ARG A 205 -20.61 10.24 -7.27
CA ARG A 205 -20.65 9.59 -8.59
C ARG A 205 -19.69 8.41 -8.75
N PHE A 206 -18.52 8.48 -8.11
CA PHE A 206 -17.37 7.64 -8.44
C PHE A 206 -17.02 6.65 -7.34
N ARG A 207 -17.61 6.83 -6.15
CA ARG A 207 -17.41 5.97 -4.98
C ARG A 207 -15.94 5.83 -4.56
N THR A 208 -15.18 6.92 -4.68
CA THR A 208 -13.76 7.00 -4.29
C THR A 208 -13.54 8.03 -3.17
N PRO A 209 -12.63 7.77 -2.21
CA PRO A 209 -12.34 8.71 -1.12
C PRO A 209 -11.46 9.87 -1.60
N TYR A 210 -12.07 10.85 -2.27
CA TYR A 210 -11.35 11.88 -3.03
C TYR A 210 -10.49 12.80 -2.15
N VAL A 211 -10.93 13.09 -0.92
CA VAL A 211 -10.16 13.93 0.03
C VAL A 211 -8.87 13.22 0.46
N ALA A 212 -8.97 11.92 0.75
CA ALA A 212 -7.82 11.09 1.11
C ALA A 212 -6.81 10.99 -0.05
N VAL A 213 -7.29 10.87 -1.30
CA VAL A 213 -6.45 10.90 -2.51
C VAL A 213 -5.68 12.22 -2.61
N ILE A 214 -6.37 13.36 -2.44
CA ILE A 214 -5.75 14.69 -2.51
C ILE A 214 -4.71 14.88 -1.39
N ALA A 215 -5.05 14.48 -0.16
CA ALA A 215 -4.13 14.57 0.97
C ALA A 215 -2.86 13.73 0.73
N GLN A 216 -3.02 12.49 0.25
CA GLN A 216 -1.90 11.62 -0.12
C GLN A 216 -1.04 12.23 -1.24
N ALA A 217 -1.67 12.84 -2.25
CA ALA A 217 -0.97 13.50 -3.35
C ALA A 217 -0.11 14.68 -2.88
N ILE A 218 -0.67 15.52 -2.00
CA ILE A 218 0.04 16.66 -1.40
C ILE A 218 1.23 16.15 -0.59
N TRP A 219 1.00 15.17 0.29
CA TRP A 219 2.05 14.62 1.14
C TRP A 219 3.17 13.95 0.33
N SER A 220 2.82 13.17 -0.69
CA SER A 220 3.78 12.55 -1.60
C SER A 220 4.63 13.60 -2.33
N SER A 221 4.02 14.71 -2.74
CA SER A 221 4.72 15.83 -3.39
C SER A 221 5.71 16.52 -2.44
N VAL A 222 5.37 16.65 -1.17
CA VAL A 222 6.28 17.16 -0.13
C VAL A 222 7.45 16.21 0.05
N LEU A 223 7.20 14.91 0.28
CA LEU A 223 8.25 13.93 0.52
C LEU A 223 9.27 13.86 -0.62
N VAL A 224 8.81 13.84 -1.88
CA VAL A 224 9.67 13.85 -3.07
C VAL A 224 10.52 15.12 -3.17
N SER A 225 10.08 16.23 -2.56
CA SER A 225 10.86 17.47 -2.52
C SER A 225 11.95 17.47 -1.43
N THR A 226 11.88 16.58 -0.44
CA THR A 226 12.75 16.60 0.74
C THR A 226 14.04 15.78 0.62
N GLY A 227 14.05 14.69 -0.15
CA GLY A 227 15.15 13.70 -0.12
C GLY A 227 15.51 13.09 -1.47
N THR A 228 16.55 12.25 -1.49
CA THR A 228 16.88 11.40 -2.63
C THR A 228 15.95 10.18 -2.66
N TYR A 229 15.79 9.55 -3.82
CA TYR A 229 15.01 8.31 -3.95
C TYR A 229 15.45 7.24 -2.95
N GLY A 230 16.77 6.99 -2.84
CA GLY A 230 17.31 6.02 -1.90
C GLY A 230 16.96 6.33 -0.44
N ALA A 231 17.11 7.59 -0.01
CA ALA A 231 16.78 7.99 1.36
C ALA A 231 15.29 7.81 1.69
N ILE A 232 14.39 8.18 0.77
CA ILE A 232 12.95 8.01 0.95
C ILE A 232 12.61 6.52 1.07
N VAL A 233 13.17 5.68 0.19
CA VAL A 233 12.97 4.23 0.23
C VAL A 233 13.47 3.64 1.55
N SER A 234 14.70 3.97 1.97
CA SER A 234 15.27 3.44 3.22
C SER A 234 14.43 3.76 4.45
N ARG A 235 13.91 5.00 4.57
CA ARG A 235 13.02 5.41 5.68
C ARG A 235 11.73 4.58 5.73
N VAL A 236 11.09 4.40 4.57
CA VAL A 236 9.79 3.73 4.47
C VAL A 236 9.95 2.24 4.71
N VAL A 237 10.92 1.60 4.05
CA VAL A 237 11.18 0.16 4.16
C VAL A 237 11.46 -0.21 5.60
N TYR A 238 12.38 0.48 6.25
CA TYR A 238 12.69 0.30 7.67
C TYR A 238 11.42 0.29 8.54
N THR A 239 10.59 1.30 8.37
CA THR A 239 9.38 1.51 9.15
C THR A 239 8.34 0.42 8.89
N GLU A 240 8.16 0.05 7.62
CA GLU A 240 7.20 -0.96 7.18
C GLU A 240 7.52 -2.35 7.79
N TRP A 241 8.80 -2.74 7.81
CA TRP A 241 9.24 -4.02 8.38
C TRP A 241 9.02 -4.11 9.90
N ILE A 242 9.09 -2.99 10.63
CA ILE A 242 8.72 -2.96 12.06
C ILE A 242 7.24 -3.35 12.23
N PHE A 243 6.35 -2.74 11.44
CA PHE A 243 4.92 -3.01 11.52
C PHE A 243 4.55 -4.39 11.00
N PHE A 244 5.28 -4.94 10.01
CA PHE A 244 5.10 -6.34 9.59
C PHE A 244 5.51 -7.33 10.68
N GLY A 245 6.62 -7.10 11.36
CA GLY A 245 7.02 -7.90 12.52
C GLY A 245 5.97 -7.82 13.64
N ALA A 246 5.50 -6.61 13.95
CA ALA A 246 4.45 -6.40 14.94
C ALA A 246 3.13 -7.07 14.55
N LEU A 247 2.75 -7.04 13.26
CA LEU A 247 1.58 -7.73 12.75
C LEU A 247 1.71 -9.25 12.94
N ALA A 248 2.86 -9.83 12.59
CA ALA A 248 3.12 -11.26 12.76
C ALA A 248 2.99 -11.69 14.23
N LEU A 249 3.64 -10.98 15.15
CA LEU A 249 3.51 -11.22 16.59
C LEU A 249 2.07 -10.99 17.09
N GLY A 250 1.40 -9.96 16.57
CA GLY A 250 0.01 -9.65 16.85
C GLY A 250 -0.93 -10.77 16.45
N THR A 251 -0.76 -11.38 15.27
CA THR A 251 -1.55 -12.54 14.85
C THR A 251 -1.35 -13.76 15.75
N MET A 252 -0.11 -13.99 16.21
CA MET A 252 0.19 -15.05 17.16
C MET A 252 -0.50 -14.82 18.50
N ARG A 253 -0.49 -13.57 18.99
CA ARG A 253 -1.20 -13.19 20.22
C ARG A 253 -2.73 -13.28 20.06
N LEU A 254 -3.27 -12.83 18.93
CA LEU A 254 -4.71 -12.84 18.66
C LEU A 254 -5.27 -14.26 18.66
N ARG A 255 -4.56 -15.22 18.06
CA ARG A 255 -4.97 -16.63 18.02
C ARG A 255 -4.93 -17.34 19.38
N ARG A 256 -4.27 -16.77 20.38
CA ARG A 256 -4.29 -17.28 21.76
C ARG A 256 -5.50 -16.79 22.56
N ARG A 257 -6.33 -15.88 22.00
CA ARG A 257 -7.51 -15.38 22.71
C ARG A 257 -8.61 -16.47 22.76
N PRO A 258 -9.23 -16.70 23.94
CA PRO A 258 -10.37 -17.60 24.04
C PRO A 258 -11.50 -17.15 23.11
N GLY A 259 -12.14 -18.11 22.42
CA GLY A 259 -13.29 -17.84 21.54
C GLY A 259 -12.97 -17.26 20.15
N TYR A 260 -11.71 -17.00 19.82
CA TYR A 260 -11.35 -16.53 18.47
C TYR A 260 -11.31 -17.69 17.45
N ALA A 261 -12.28 -17.71 16.54
CA ALA A 261 -12.30 -18.64 15.41
C ALA A 261 -11.64 -17.97 14.18
N ALA A 262 -10.46 -18.46 13.78
CA ALA A 262 -9.77 -17.93 12.62
C ALA A 262 -10.45 -18.39 11.32
N ALA A 263 -10.91 -17.43 10.50
CA ALA A 263 -11.45 -17.65 9.15
C ALA A 263 -10.47 -18.39 8.23
N PHE A 264 -9.17 -18.07 8.35
CA PHE A 264 -8.10 -18.73 7.61
C PHE A 264 -7.04 -19.29 8.56
N ARG A 265 -6.52 -20.48 8.28
CA ARG A 265 -5.38 -21.08 9.00
C ARG A 265 -4.16 -21.12 8.08
N ALA A 266 -3.17 -20.31 8.41
CA ALA A 266 -1.89 -20.32 7.70
C ALA A 266 -1.18 -21.66 7.91
N TRP A 267 -0.63 -22.20 6.83
CA TRP A 267 0.24 -23.37 6.90
C TRP A 267 1.47 -23.08 7.76
N GLY A 268 1.90 -24.06 8.55
CA GLY A 268 3.07 -23.93 9.43
C GLY A 268 2.89 -22.97 10.61
N PHE A 269 1.66 -22.58 10.97
CA PHE A 269 1.42 -21.81 12.19
C PHE A 269 1.76 -22.63 13.44
N PRO A 270 2.47 -22.08 14.46
CA PRO A 270 2.96 -20.70 14.59
C PRO A 270 4.39 -20.46 14.07
N ILE A 271 5.06 -21.49 13.55
CA ILE A 271 6.48 -21.44 13.15
C ILE A 271 6.68 -20.43 12.01
N VAL A 272 5.85 -20.45 10.97
CA VAL A 272 5.99 -19.56 9.81
C VAL A 272 5.89 -18.07 10.20
N PRO A 273 4.87 -17.61 10.94
CA PRO A 273 4.84 -16.23 11.46
C PRO A 273 6.01 -15.88 12.38
N ALA A 274 6.50 -16.84 13.18
CA ALA A 274 7.64 -16.60 14.07
C ALA A 274 8.94 -16.40 13.27
N VAL A 275 9.19 -17.22 12.25
CA VAL A 275 10.32 -17.05 11.32
C VAL A 275 10.20 -15.74 10.58
N PHE A 276 9.00 -15.37 10.10
CA PHE A 276 8.79 -14.09 9.44
C PHE A 276 9.07 -12.91 10.37
N ALA A 277 8.63 -12.96 11.63
CA ALA A 277 8.94 -11.93 12.63
C ALA A 277 10.46 -11.82 12.89
N LEU A 278 11.18 -12.95 12.92
CA LEU A 278 12.64 -12.97 13.06
C LEU A 278 13.35 -12.34 11.85
N VAL A 279 12.87 -12.63 10.64
CA VAL A 279 13.39 -12.00 9.41
C VAL A 279 13.14 -10.49 9.42
N CYS A 280 11.94 -10.05 9.82
CA CYS A 280 11.64 -8.63 9.99
C CYS A 280 12.63 -7.98 10.98
N LEU A 281 12.89 -8.62 12.12
CA LEU A 281 13.85 -8.11 13.11
C LEU A 281 15.27 -8.02 12.55
N ALA A 282 15.72 -9.03 11.80
CA ALA A 282 17.05 -9.02 11.17
C ALA A 282 17.20 -7.88 10.15
N ILE A 283 16.16 -7.61 9.36
CA ILE A 283 16.13 -6.50 8.39
C ILE A 283 16.21 -5.15 9.12
N VAL A 284 15.38 -4.96 10.14
CA VAL A 284 15.36 -3.75 10.97
C VAL A 284 16.73 -3.52 11.64
N ALA A 285 17.32 -4.57 12.23
CA ALA A 285 18.64 -4.49 12.86
C ALA A 285 19.74 -4.14 11.86
N ASN A 286 19.75 -4.77 10.68
CA ASN A 286 20.69 -4.46 9.62
C ASN A 286 20.57 -3.00 9.15
N GLN A 287 19.35 -2.49 9.05
CA GLN A 287 19.08 -1.13 8.60
C GLN A 287 19.53 -0.07 9.61
N ILE A 288 19.36 -0.33 10.91
CA ILE A 288 19.87 0.54 11.98
C ILE A 288 21.40 0.68 11.89
N VAL A 289 22.10 -0.42 11.60
CA VAL A 289 23.57 -0.41 11.46
C VAL A 289 24.01 0.22 10.13
N SER A 290 23.28 -0.03 9.04
CA SER A 290 23.66 0.41 7.70
C SER A 290 23.35 1.88 7.45
N ASP A 291 22.15 2.34 7.82
CA ASP A 291 21.67 3.71 7.61
C ASP A 291 21.00 4.26 8.89
N PRO A 292 21.77 4.56 9.95
CA PRO A 292 21.22 4.98 11.24
C PRO A 292 20.42 6.28 11.16
N TRP A 293 20.86 7.23 10.33
CA TRP A 293 20.18 8.52 10.17
C TRP A 293 18.80 8.39 9.53
N GLU A 294 18.69 7.58 8.47
CA GLU A 294 17.43 7.33 7.79
C GLU A 294 16.48 6.49 8.67
N SER A 295 17.02 5.56 9.45
CA SER A 295 16.25 4.79 10.44
C SER A 295 15.67 5.68 11.54
N LEU A 296 16.49 6.61 12.06
CA LEU A 296 16.06 7.56 13.10
C LEU A 296 14.98 8.52 12.60
N THR A 297 15.18 9.10 11.42
CA THR A 297 14.22 10.05 10.83
C THR A 297 12.92 9.34 10.40
N GLY A 298 13.00 8.11 9.89
CA GLY A 298 11.83 7.28 9.60
C GLY A 298 10.99 6.98 10.85
N LEU A 299 11.62 6.49 11.93
CA LEU A 299 10.91 6.25 13.20
C LEU A 299 10.39 7.55 13.81
N GLY A 300 11.19 8.61 13.76
CA GLY A 300 10.81 9.93 14.25
C GLY A 300 9.55 10.46 13.57
N LEU A 301 9.41 10.26 12.25
CA LEU A 301 8.20 10.63 11.51
C LEU A 301 6.97 9.87 11.99
N VAL A 302 7.10 8.57 12.28
CA VAL A 302 6.00 7.77 12.84
C VAL A 302 5.64 8.22 14.25
N LEU A 303 6.65 8.41 15.10
CA LEU A 303 6.45 8.83 16.49
C LEU A 303 5.88 10.26 16.58
N ALA A 304 6.14 11.13 15.61
CA ALA A 304 5.49 12.43 15.49
C ALA A 304 3.96 12.33 15.27
N GLY A 305 3.47 11.18 14.81
CA GLY A 305 2.04 10.87 14.77
C GLY A 305 1.40 10.67 16.14
N LEU A 306 2.17 10.30 17.19
CA LEU A 306 1.63 10.06 18.53
C LEU A 306 1.07 11.34 19.18
N PRO A 307 1.78 12.49 19.21
CA PRO A 307 1.20 13.73 19.69
C PRO A 307 -0.11 14.08 18.98
N ILE A 308 -0.14 13.94 17.64
CA ILE A 308 -1.33 14.23 16.83
C ILE A 308 -2.48 13.30 17.25
N TYR A 309 -2.22 12.00 17.37
CA TYR A 309 -3.21 11.01 17.82
C TYR A 309 -3.80 11.33 19.20
N TYR A 310 -2.96 11.67 20.19
CA TYR A 310 -3.43 11.97 21.54
C TYR A 310 -4.19 13.29 21.63
N LEU A 311 -3.77 14.32 20.88
CA LEU A 311 -4.51 15.58 20.79
C LEU A 311 -5.87 15.37 20.13
N TRP A 312 -5.93 14.57 19.07
CA TRP A 312 -7.16 14.27 18.34
C TRP A 312 -8.15 13.42 19.14
N ARG A 313 -7.67 12.39 19.84
CA ARG A 313 -8.53 11.53 20.66
C ARG A 313 -9.25 12.32 21.76
N ARG A 314 -8.59 13.33 22.34
CA ARG A 314 -9.20 14.21 23.34
C ARG A 314 -10.36 15.03 22.76
N SER A 315 -10.19 15.63 21.58
CA SER A 315 -11.25 16.46 20.97
C SER A 315 -12.49 15.67 20.53
N VAL A 316 -12.32 14.42 20.08
CA VAL A 316 -13.44 13.55 19.71
C VAL A 316 -14.25 13.10 20.95
N LEU A 317 -13.57 12.77 22.05
CA LEU A 317 -14.24 12.42 23.32
C LEU A 317 -15.03 13.62 23.87
N ASP A 318 -14.43 14.81 23.90
CA ASP A 318 -15.10 16.05 24.35
C ASP A 318 -16.36 16.37 23.52
N THR A 319 -16.33 16.09 22.21
CA THR A 319 -17.47 16.35 21.32
C THR A 319 -18.62 15.37 21.55
N ARG A 320 -18.31 14.08 21.78
CA ARG A 320 -19.32 13.05 22.09
C ARG A 320 -19.97 13.27 23.46
N GLU A 321 -19.19 13.69 24.46
CA GLU A 321 -19.72 14.00 25.79
C GLU A 321 -20.66 15.23 25.76
N ARG A 322 -20.31 16.28 25.00
CA ARG A 322 -21.17 17.46 24.82
C ARG A 322 -22.47 17.17 24.06
N SER A 323 -22.43 16.28 23.07
CA SER A 323 -23.63 15.89 22.31
C SER A 323 -24.53 14.93 23.08
N ALA A 324 -23.97 14.03 23.89
CA ALA A 324 -24.73 13.21 24.84
C ALA A 324 -25.39 14.07 25.94
N GLY A 325 -24.64 14.99 26.55
CA GLY A 325 -25.18 15.91 27.57
C GLY A 325 -26.29 16.81 27.05
N GLY A 326 -26.11 17.41 25.86
CA GLY A 326 -27.12 18.28 25.25
C GLY A 326 -28.35 17.56 24.70
N SER A 327 -28.32 16.24 24.53
CA SER A 327 -29.51 15.42 24.19
C SER A 327 -30.34 15.10 25.43
N SER A 328 -29.69 14.73 26.53
CA SER A 328 -30.33 14.48 27.83
C SER A 328 -31.00 15.74 28.41
N GLU A 329 -30.37 16.91 28.28
CA GLU A 329 -30.98 18.17 28.74
C GLU A 329 -32.20 18.57 27.89
N ARG A 330 -32.22 18.29 26.58
CA ARG A 330 -33.37 18.55 25.72
C ARG A 330 -34.52 17.58 25.97
N GLU A 331 -34.21 16.32 26.25
CA GLU A 331 -35.20 15.30 26.59
C GLU A 331 -35.86 15.63 27.94
N CYS A 332 -35.06 15.98 28.95
CA CYS A 332 -35.54 16.42 30.26
C CYS A 332 -36.33 17.75 30.20
N ALA A 333 -35.93 18.69 29.34
CA ALA A 333 -36.66 19.93 29.09
C ALA A 333 -38.00 19.69 28.35
N SER A 334 -38.05 18.69 27.45
CA SER A 334 -39.28 18.33 26.74
C SER A 334 -40.30 17.68 27.66
N GLU A 335 -39.87 16.80 28.57
CA GLU A 335 -40.73 16.15 29.57
C GLU A 335 -41.28 17.16 30.59
N THR A 336 -40.47 18.14 31.01
CA THR A 336 -40.93 19.21 31.92
C THR A 336 -41.87 20.22 31.24
N SER A 337 -41.80 20.38 29.92
CA SER A 337 -42.71 21.26 29.17
C SER A 337 -44.04 20.61 28.74
N GLY A 338 -44.14 19.27 28.76
CA GLY A 338 -45.34 18.51 28.38
C GLY A 338 -46.38 18.30 29.49
N GLY A 339 -46.08 18.69 30.72
CA GLY A 339 -46.95 18.51 31.88
C GLY A 339 -47.82 19.74 32.17
N GLY A 340 -48.90 19.95 31.40
CA GLY A 340 -49.91 20.93 31.82
C GLY A 340 -50.89 21.42 30.76
N SER A 341 -51.92 20.64 30.46
CA SER A 341 -53.23 21.21 30.10
C SER A 341 -54.37 20.24 30.49
N PRO A 342 -55.23 20.59 31.44
CA PRO A 342 -56.42 19.81 31.74
C PRO A 342 -57.53 20.18 30.73
N ARG A 343 -57.82 19.30 29.78
CA ARG A 343 -59.06 19.37 28.99
C ARG A 343 -60.12 18.45 29.59
N ALA A 344 -61.27 19.05 29.84
CA ALA A 344 -62.46 18.47 30.40
C ALA A 344 -63.08 17.38 29.51
N LEU A 345 -63.62 16.37 30.19
CA LEU A 345 -64.89 15.64 29.96
C LEU A 345 -65.40 15.50 28.53
N GLU A 346 -65.58 14.25 28.06
CA GLU A 346 -66.92 13.78 27.65
C GLU A 346 -66.99 12.24 27.73
N ASN A 347 -68.17 11.77 28.16
CA ASN A 347 -68.62 10.38 28.28
C ASN A 347 -68.47 9.58 26.97
N ASP A 348 -68.18 8.27 27.08
CA ASP A 348 -69.22 7.30 26.75
C ASP A 348 -68.97 5.91 27.33
N ALA A 349 -70.08 5.32 27.77
CA ALA A 349 -70.17 4.09 28.53
C ALA A 349 -70.22 2.84 27.64
N SER A 350 -69.69 1.74 28.18
CA SER A 350 -70.18 0.36 28.06
C SER A 350 -70.72 -0.14 26.71
N VAL A 351 -69.96 -1.02 26.02
CA VAL A 351 -70.52 -2.25 25.43
C VAL A 351 -69.52 -3.40 25.51
N SER A 352 -70.08 -4.55 25.85
CA SER A 352 -69.57 -5.88 26.13
C SER A 352 -68.93 -6.66 24.96
N ALA A 353 -68.03 -7.58 25.35
CA ALA A 353 -68.00 -9.01 25.00
C ALA A 353 -67.73 -9.53 23.57
N SER A 354 -67.03 -10.68 23.55
CA SER A 354 -66.75 -11.62 22.44
C SER A 354 -65.79 -11.12 21.37
N GLY A 355 -64.92 -11.90 20.74
CA GLY A 355 -64.52 -13.30 20.80
C GLY A 355 -63.31 -13.41 19.85
N GLY A 356 -62.30 -14.22 20.18
CA GLY A 356 -62.01 -15.43 19.41
C GLY A 356 -61.20 -15.18 18.13
N GLY A 357 -60.03 -15.83 18.02
CA GLY A 357 -59.38 -16.01 16.71
C GLY A 357 -57.87 -15.82 16.71
N ALA A 358 -57.17 -16.95 16.61
CA ALA A 358 -55.73 -17.09 16.44
C ALA A 358 -55.29 -16.83 14.96
N PRO A 359 -54.01 -17.04 14.55
CA PRO A 359 -53.29 -16.18 13.62
C PRO A 359 -53.11 -16.77 12.20
N ARG A 360 -52.62 -15.94 11.27
CA ARG A 360 -51.82 -16.20 10.04
C ARG A 360 -51.71 -14.83 9.32
N SER A 361 -50.59 -14.37 8.78
CA SER A 361 -49.51 -15.00 8.01
C SER A 361 -48.22 -14.22 8.13
#